data_AF-A0A3D3JNK9-F1
#
_entry.id   AF-A0A3D3JNK9-F1
#
_cell.length_a   1.000
_cell.length_b   1.000
_cell.length_c   1.000
_cell.angle_alpha   90.00
_cell.angle_beta   90.00
_cell.angle_gamma   90.00
#
_symmetry.space_group_name_H-M   'P 1'
#
loop_
_entity.id
_entity.type
_entity.pdbx_description
1 polymer ?
#
loop_
_entity_poly.entity_id
_entity_poly.type
_entity_poly.pdbx_seq_one_letter_code
_entity_poly.pdbx_strand_id
1 'polypeptide(L)'
;MGGAVVLKAARTHILAGRLPVFCSEPNLYRCAGLEPADYEIVSIKSPGSFRPNFAPITEAVLYLDMPGVASANLASMPWQKVRRPLFPLDREAECRLDVWAGRF
;
A
#
# COMPACT_ATOMS: atom_id res chain seq x y z
N MET A 1 -9.50 11.71 4.75
CA MET A 1 -9.00 12.66 3.73
C MET A 1 -9.03 14.11 4.21
N GLY A 2 -10.06 14.57 4.95
CA GLY A 2 -10.16 15.97 5.35
C GLY A 2 -10.42 16.87 4.13
N GLY A 3 -10.06 18.15 4.21
CA GLY A 3 -10.05 19.01 3.03
C GLY A 3 -9.13 18.42 1.95
N ALA A 4 -9.60 18.42 0.71
CA ALA A 4 -8.90 17.81 -0.42
C ALA A 4 -9.00 18.68 -1.67
N VAL A 5 -8.01 18.55 -2.55
CA VAL A 5 -7.94 19.24 -3.84
C VAL A 5 -7.45 18.26 -4.89
N VAL A 6 -7.98 18.39 -6.11
CA VAL A 6 -7.46 17.69 -7.29
C VAL A 6 -6.51 18.62 -8.02
N LEU A 7 -5.23 18.24 -8.07
CA LEU A 7 -4.23 18.91 -8.88
C LEU A 7 -4.20 18.24 -10.27
N LYS A 8 -4.19 19.05 -11.32
CA LYS A 8 -4.14 18.58 -12.72
C LYS A 8 -2.82 19.00 -13.36
N ALA A 9 -2.10 18.04 -13.91
CA ALA A 9 -0.86 18.26 -14.65
C ALA A 9 -0.86 17.40 -15.92
N ALA A 10 -1.03 18.04 -17.08
CA ALA A 10 -1.25 17.36 -18.36
C ALA A 10 -2.37 16.30 -18.25
N ARG A 11 -2.07 15.03 -18.48
CA ARG A 11 -3.02 13.90 -18.39
C ARG A 11 -3.11 13.30 -16.98
N THR A 12 -2.35 13.79 -16.01
CA THR A 12 -2.27 13.24 -14.66
C THR A 12 -3.12 14.03 -13.69
N HIS A 13 -3.89 13.31 -12.87
CA HIS A 13 -4.70 13.86 -11.79
C HIS A 13 -4.18 13.36 -10.45
N ILE A 14 -3.97 14.28 -9.50
CA ILE A 14 -3.47 13.97 -8.16
C ILE A 14 -4.50 14.45 -7.14
N LEU A 15 -5.14 13.52 -6.44
CA LEU A 15 -6.01 13.82 -5.30
C LEU A 15 -5.17 14.00 -4.04
N ALA A 16 -4.98 15.26 -3.63
CA ALA A 16 -4.22 15.61 -2.43
C ALA A 16 -5.19 15.88 -1.26
N GLY A 17 -5.04 15.14 -0.17
CA GLY A 17 -5.83 15.32 1.06
C GLY A 17 -4.99 15.88 2.21
N ARG A 18 -5.63 16.64 3.10
CA ARG A 18 -4.98 17.19 4.31
C ARG A 18 -4.63 16.11 5.34
N LEU A 19 -5.41 15.03 5.39
CA LEU A 19 -5.29 13.97 6.41
C LEU A 19 -5.05 12.60 5.76
N PRO A 20 -4.37 11.68 6.48
CA PRO A 20 -4.26 10.30 6.06
C PRO A 20 -5.62 9.67 5.75
N VAL A 21 -5.63 8.75 4.79
CA VAL A 21 -6.84 8.04 4.38
C VAL A 21 -6.45 6.66 3.86
N PHE A 22 -7.34 5.68 4.05
CA PHE A 22 -7.20 4.37 3.43
C PHE A 22 -7.59 4.45 1.96
N CYS A 23 -6.68 4.08 1.06
CA CYS A 23 -6.89 4.17 -0.39
C CYS A 23 -7.37 2.85 -1.00
N SER A 24 -8.09 2.01 -0.26
CA SER A 24 -8.50 0.67 -0.73
C SER A 24 -9.83 0.65 -1.47
N GLU A 25 -10.44 1.81 -1.74
CA GLU A 25 -11.83 1.88 -2.21
C GLU A 25 -11.98 2.96 -3.31
N PRO A 26 -12.62 2.64 -4.46
CA PRO A 26 -12.79 3.57 -5.59
C PRO A 26 -13.52 4.87 -5.28
N ASN A 27 -14.46 4.88 -4.34
CA ASN A 27 -15.22 6.06 -3.96
C ASN A 27 -14.34 7.16 -3.36
N LEU A 28 -13.13 6.84 -2.88
CA LEU A 28 -12.15 7.87 -2.52
C LEU A 28 -11.91 8.85 -3.67
N TYR A 29 -11.80 8.34 -4.89
CA TYR A 29 -11.65 9.15 -6.11
C TYR A 29 -12.98 9.75 -6.55
N ARG A 30 -14.07 8.97 -6.51
CA ARG A 30 -15.40 9.44 -6.96
C ARG A 30 -15.93 10.60 -6.13
N CYS A 31 -15.66 10.64 -4.83
CA CYS A 31 -16.01 11.78 -3.97
C CYS A 31 -15.31 13.08 -4.41
N ALA A 32 -14.23 13.01 -5.18
CA ALA A 32 -13.54 14.14 -5.79
C ALA A 32 -13.90 14.36 -7.27
N GLY A 33 -14.93 13.67 -7.79
CA GLY A 33 -15.37 13.75 -9.18
C GLY A 33 -14.46 13.01 -10.17
N LEU A 34 -13.62 12.07 -9.69
CA LEU A 34 -12.74 11.27 -10.54
C LEU A 34 -13.32 9.84 -10.60
N GLU A 35 -13.83 9.43 -11.75
CA GLU A 35 -14.24 8.02 -11.96
C GLU A 35 -13.00 7.19 -12.30
N PRO A 36 -12.59 6.22 -11.46
CA PRO A 36 -11.36 5.47 -11.70
C PRO A 36 -11.37 4.64 -13.00
N ALA A 37 -12.54 4.21 -13.46
CA ALA A 37 -12.69 3.45 -14.71
C ALA A 37 -12.39 4.28 -15.98
N ASP A 38 -12.38 5.62 -15.88
CA ASP A 38 -12.05 6.51 -16.99
C ASP A 38 -10.52 6.70 -17.18
N TYR A 39 -9.70 6.10 -16.31
CA TYR A 39 -8.25 6.24 -16.32
C TYR A 39 -7.56 4.97 -16.80
N GLU A 40 -6.53 5.14 -17.63
CA GLU A 40 -5.67 4.02 -18.06
C GLU A 40 -4.92 3.37 -16.88
N ILE A 41 -4.56 4.16 -15.86
CA ILE A 41 -3.83 3.71 -14.68
C ILE A 41 -4.35 4.43 -13.44
N VAL A 42 -4.59 3.67 -12.36
CA VAL A 42 -4.94 4.20 -11.04
C VAL A 42 -3.91 3.71 -10.02
N SER A 43 -3.27 4.64 -9.30
CA SER A 43 -2.26 4.33 -8.28
C SER A 43 -2.90 4.12 -6.91
N ILE A 44 -2.74 2.93 -6.34
CA ILE A 44 -3.35 2.56 -5.05
C ILE A 44 -2.27 2.29 -3.99
N LYS A 45 -2.32 3.03 -2.88
CA LYS A 45 -1.45 2.81 -1.72
C LYS A 45 -2.05 1.76 -0.77
N SER A 46 -2.02 0.49 -1.16
CA SER A 46 -2.42 -0.64 -0.33
C SER A 46 -1.65 -1.91 -0.69
N PRO A 47 -1.21 -2.74 0.28
CA PRO A 47 -0.52 -4.01 0.00
C PRO A 47 -1.45 -5.08 -0.60
N GLY A 48 -2.78 -4.95 -0.46
CA GLY A 48 -3.70 -5.93 -1.05
C GLY A 48 -5.19 -5.75 -0.74
N SER A 49 -5.55 -5.00 0.30
CA SER A 49 -6.96 -4.81 0.70
C SER A 49 -7.84 -4.12 -0.35
N PHE A 50 -7.23 -3.51 -1.38
CA PHE A 50 -7.94 -2.84 -2.47
C PHE A 50 -8.57 -3.81 -3.49
N ARG A 51 -8.06 -5.05 -3.58
CA ARG A 51 -8.40 -5.98 -4.66
C ARG A 51 -9.90 -6.21 -4.84
N PRO A 52 -10.70 -6.49 -3.80
CA PRO A 52 -12.13 -6.75 -3.99
C PRO A 52 -12.89 -5.56 -4.60
N ASN A 53 -12.46 -4.34 -4.28
CA ASN A 53 -13.15 -3.12 -4.67
C ASN A 53 -12.73 -2.63 -6.06
N PHE A 54 -11.49 -2.91 -6.48
CA PHE A 54 -10.96 -2.50 -7.78
C PHE A 54 -11.05 -3.58 -8.85
N ALA A 55 -11.11 -4.87 -8.49
CA ALA A 55 -11.21 -5.97 -9.45
C ALA A 55 -12.34 -5.80 -10.50
N PRO A 56 -13.53 -5.25 -10.18
CA PRO A 56 -14.58 -5.04 -11.18
C PRO A 56 -14.26 -3.99 -12.25
N ILE A 57 -13.25 -3.13 -12.03
CA ILE A 57 -12.92 -1.99 -12.90
C ILE A 57 -11.46 -2.00 -13.38
N THR A 58 -10.73 -3.09 -13.15
CA THR A 58 -9.31 -3.22 -13.56
C THR A 58 -9.06 -4.55 -14.25
N GLU A 59 -8.34 -4.54 -15.37
CA GLU A 59 -7.91 -5.75 -16.08
C GLU A 59 -6.68 -6.41 -15.45
N ALA A 60 -5.79 -5.60 -14.88
CA ALA A 60 -4.52 -6.07 -14.32
C ALA A 60 -4.10 -5.24 -13.10
N VAL A 61 -3.27 -5.85 -12.27
CA VAL A 61 -2.67 -5.21 -11.08
C VAL A 61 -1.15 -5.28 -11.20
N LEU A 62 -0.50 -4.13 -11.18
CA LEU A 62 0.96 -4.01 -11.19
C LEU A 62 1.45 -3.67 -9.78
N TYR A 63 2.24 -4.57 -9.21
CA TYR A 63 2.93 -4.34 -7.94
C TYR A 63 4.26 -3.63 -8.20
N LEU A 64 4.44 -2.46 -7.59
CA LEU A 64 5.66 -1.67 -7.71
C LEU A 64 6.46 -1.79 -6.42
N ASP A 65 7.72 -2.22 -6.52
CA ASP A 65 8.68 -2.18 -5.40
C ASP A 65 9.19 -0.75 -5.21
N MET A 66 8.34 0.09 -4.62
CA MET A 66 8.64 1.49 -4.38
C MET A 66 9.34 1.69 -3.03
N PRO A 67 10.28 2.64 -2.93
CA PRO A 67 10.86 3.01 -1.64
C PRO A 67 9.78 3.60 -0.72
N GLY A 68 9.94 3.37 0.59
CA GLY A 68 9.09 3.99 1.61
C GLY A 68 8.96 3.12 2.85
N VAL A 69 8.42 3.70 3.92
CA VAL A 69 8.30 3.08 5.25
C VAL A 69 7.43 1.83 5.31
N ALA A 70 6.71 1.52 4.23
CA ALA A 70 5.84 0.36 4.12
C ALA A 70 6.33 -0.67 3.07
N SER A 71 7.59 -0.56 2.60
CA SER A 71 8.16 -1.57 1.70
C SER A 71 8.25 -2.92 2.40
N ALA A 72 7.93 -3.98 1.65
CA ALA A 72 8.09 -5.36 2.10
C ALA A 72 9.55 -5.83 2.06
N ASN A 73 10.44 -5.08 1.40
CA ASN A 73 11.87 -5.37 1.37
C ASN A 73 12.53 -4.88 2.67
N LEU A 74 12.41 -5.68 3.73
CA LEU A 74 12.98 -5.35 5.04
C LEU A 74 14.50 -5.09 4.98
N ALA A 75 15.24 -5.76 4.08
CA ALA A 75 16.68 -5.55 3.95
C ALA A 75 17.06 -4.15 3.43
N SER A 76 16.15 -3.47 2.73
CA SER A 76 16.35 -2.10 2.23
C SER A 76 16.18 -1.02 3.30
N MET A 77 15.58 -1.35 4.45
CA MET A 77 15.27 -0.38 5.49
C MET A 77 16.51 -0.06 6.37
N PRO A 78 16.69 1.20 6.81
CA PRO A 78 17.86 1.63 7.58
C PRO A 78 17.72 1.29 9.07
N TRP A 79 17.70 0.00 9.42
CA TRP A 79 17.57 -0.43 10.82
C TRP A 79 18.78 0.01 11.66
N GLN A 80 18.52 0.67 12.80
CA GLN A 80 19.56 1.13 13.73
C GLN A 80 19.47 0.46 15.11
N LYS A 81 18.25 0.16 15.58
CA LYS A 81 17.97 -0.32 16.94
C LYS A 81 17.24 -1.67 16.94
N VAL A 82 17.63 -2.56 16.05
CA VAL A 82 17.05 -3.90 15.93
C VAL A 82 17.85 -4.90 16.75
N ARG A 83 17.17 -5.75 17.53
CA ARG A 83 17.83 -6.83 18.28
C ARG A 83 18.22 -7.94 17.30
N ARG A 84 19.52 -8.25 17.24
CA ARG A 84 20.09 -9.30 16.37
C ARG A 84 20.53 -10.51 17.20
N PRO A 85 20.54 -11.74 16.63
CA PRO A 85 20.17 -12.07 15.25
C PRO A 85 18.64 -12.06 15.03
N LEU A 86 18.17 -11.52 13.90
CA LEU A 86 16.76 -11.43 13.53
C LEU A 86 16.51 -11.94 12.10
N PHE A 87 15.75 -13.03 11.95
CA PHE A 87 15.26 -13.46 10.65
C PHE A 87 14.19 -12.47 10.13
N PRO A 88 14.17 -12.07 8.83
CA PRO A 88 15.06 -12.48 7.74
C PRO A 88 16.27 -11.55 7.50
N LEU A 89 16.53 -10.57 8.38
CA LEU A 89 17.65 -9.63 8.23
C LEU A 89 19.01 -10.31 8.40
N ASP A 90 19.06 -11.29 9.30
CA ASP A 90 20.23 -12.09 9.65
C ASP A 90 20.01 -13.53 9.20
N ARG A 91 20.76 -13.98 8.19
CA ARG A 91 20.63 -15.35 7.65
C ARG A 91 21.00 -16.44 8.66
N GLU A 92 21.89 -16.10 9.59
CA GLU A 92 22.30 -16.97 10.70
C GLU A 92 21.19 -17.15 11.76
N ALA A 93 20.15 -16.31 11.74
CA ALA A 93 19.08 -16.36 12.71
C ALA A 93 18.15 -17.55 12.44
N GLU A 94 17.99 -18.45 13.40
CA GLU A 94 16.93 -19.45 13.36
C GLU A 94 15.57 -18.78 13.61
N CYS A 95 14.64 -18.97 12.68
CA CYS A 95 13.25 -18.61 12.88
C CYS A 95 12.61 -19.63 13.84
N ARG A 96 12.66 -19.37 15.14
CA ARG A 96 11.99 -20.21 16.14
C ARG A 96 10.49 -19.89 16.13
N LEU A 97 9.72 -20.72 15.44
CA LEU A 97 8.27 -20.68 15.47
C LEU A 97 7.78 -21.47 16.68
N ASP A 98 7.44 -20.76 17.75
CA ASP A 98 6.66 -21.36 18.83
C ASP A 98 5.21 -21.46 18.34
N VAL A 99 4.79 -22.67 17.98
CA VAL A 99 3.41 -22.92 17.54
C VAL A 99 2.51 -22.75 18.76
N TRP A 100 1.60 -21.78 18.69
CA TRP A 100 0.57 -21.60 19.71
C TRP A 100 -0.31 -22.86 19.75
N ALA A 101 -0.22 -23.62 20.84
CA ALA A 101 -0.93 -24.88 21.02
C ALA A 101 -2.31 -24.71 21.70
N GLY A 102 -2.84 -23.48 21.73
CA GLY A 102 -4.11 -23.19 22.41
C GLY A 102 -5.30 -23.79 21.69
N ARG A 103 -6.22 -24.38 22.47
CA ARG A 103 -7.52 -24.86 22.00
C ARG A 103 -8.47 -23.65 21.87
N PHE A 104 -9.28 -23.65 20.80
CA PHE A 104 -10.42 -22.75 20.65
C PHE A 104 -11.46 -22.97 21.75
#